data_AF-A0AA41UTV0-F1
#
_entry.id   AF-A0AA41UTV0-F1
#
_cell.length_a   1.000
_cell.length_b   1.000
_cell.length_c   1.000
_cell.angle_alpha   90.00
_cell.angle_beta   90.00
_cell.angle_gamma   90.00
#
_symmetry.space_group_name_H-M   'P 1'
#
loop_
_entity.id
_entity.type
_entity.pdbx_description
1 polymer ?
#
loop_
_entity_poly.entity_id
_entity_poly.type
_entity_poly.pdbx_seq_one_letter_code
_entity_poly.pdbx_strand_id
1 'polypeptide(L)' 'VLVPIANGSEPMEAVIMVDVLRRAGADVTVASVEKDLQIDASWGMKLVADALISECSDNTYDLISLP' A
#
# COMPACT_ATOMS: atom_id res chain seq x y z
N VAL A 1 -3.24 -9.55 -2.73
CA VAL A 1 -3.79 -8.58 -1.75
C VAL A 1 -3.37 -7.19 -2.13
N LEU A 2 -4.31 -6.24 -2.16
CA LEU A 2 -4.04 -4.83 -2.43
C LEU A 2 -4.01 -4.03 -1.13
N VAL A 3 -2.97 -3.25 -0.92
CA VAL A 3 -2.85 -2.29 0.19
C VAL A 3 -2.66 -0.89 -0.39
N PRO A 4 -3.72 -0.10 -0.56
CA PRO A 4 -3.60 1.27 -1.03
C PRO A 4 -3.04 2.15 0.10
N ILE A 5 -2.15 3.08 -0.27
CA ILE A 5 -1.56 4.09 0.62
C ILE A 5 -1.71 5.47 0.01
N ALA A 6 -1.86 6.49 0.85
CA ALA A 6 -2.10 7.88 0.47
C ALA A 6 -1.26 8.82 1.33
N ASN A 7 -1.18 10.09 0.91
CA ASN A 7 -0.60 11.11 1.78
C ASN A 7 -1.35 11.14 3.12
N GLY A 8 -0.60 11.09 4.22
CA GLY A 8 -1.13 11.04 5.58
C GLY A 8 -1.47 9.64 6.11
N SER A 9 -1.36 8.57 5.31
CA SER A 9 -1.52 7.18 5.81
C SER A 9 -0.71 6.93 7.08
N GLU A 10 -1.24 6.15 8.01
CA GLU A 10 -0.51 5.77 9.22
C GLU A 10 0.56 4.72 8.84
N PRO A 11 1.86 5.04 9.02
CA PRO A 11 2.94 4.19 8.52
C PRO A 11 3.06 2.82 9.22
N MET A 12 2.77 2.72 10.51
CA MET A 12 2.82 1.46 11.24
C MET A 12 1.68 0.53 10.80
N GLU A 13 0.45 1.01 10.64
CA GLU A 13 -0.69 0.25 10.14
C GLU A 13 -0.40 -0.29 8.74
N ALA A 14 0.07 0.56 7.82
CA ALA A 14 0.42 0.16 6.47
C ALA A 14 1.57 -0.87 6.44
N VAL A 15 2.69 -0.59 7.11
CA VAL A 15 3.89 -1.45 7.04
C VAL A 15 3.69 -2.77 7.78
N ILE A 16 3.03 -2.76 8.95
CA ILE A 16 2.78 -3.99 9.72
C ILE A 16 1.85 -4.92 8.93
N MET A 17 0.77 -4.39 8.34
CA MET A 17 -0.13 -5.20 7.52
C MET A 17 0.59 -5.83 6.33
N VAL A 18 1.37 -5.03 5.58
CA VAL A 18 2.14 -5.51 4.43
C VAL A 18 3.16 -6.58 4.84
N ASP A 19 3.91 -6.37 5.93
CA ASP A 19 4.92 -7.33 6.41
C ASP A 19 4.28 -8.66 6.84
N VAL A 20 3.20 -8.61 7.64
CA VAL A 20 2.52 -9.83 8.10
C VAL A 20 1.93 -10.62 6.94
N LEU A 21 1.26 -9.97 5.99
CA LEU A 21 0.67 -10.63 4.83
C LEU A 21 1.74 -11.27 3.93
N ARG A 22 2.85 -10.56 3.67
CA ARG A 22 3.97 -11.11 2.90
C ARG A 22 4.61 -12.31 3.61
N ARG A 23 4.78 -12.25 4.93
CA ARG A 23 5.29 -13.38 5.75
C ARG A 23 4.34 -14.58 5.75
N ALA A 24 3.04 -14.35 5.61
CA ALA A 24 2.04 -15.40 5.45
C ALA A 24 2.03 -16.03 4.03
N GLY A 25 2.85 -15.52 3.11
CA GLY A 25 2.96 -16.00 1.73
C GLY A 25 1.96 -15.38 0.76
N ALA A 26 1.25 -14.32 1.17
CA ALA A 26 0.38 -13.59 0.25
C ALA A 26 1.20 -12.74 -0.72
N ASP A 27 0.77 -12.68 -1.98
CA ASP A 27 1.26 -11.69 -2.93
C ASP A 27 0.61 -10.33 -2.60
N VAL A 28 1.42 -9.35 -2.21
CA VAL A 28 0.95 -8.05 -1.70
C VAL A 28 1.47 -6.93 -2.58
N THR A 29 0.54 -6.22 -3.21
CA THR A 29 0.79 -4.98 -3.96
C THR A 29 0.46 -3.79 -3.08
N VAL A 30 1.48 -2.99 -2.77
CA VAL A 30 1.29 -1.67 -2.16
C VAL A 30 1.05 -0.66 -3.27
N ALA A 31 -0.10 0.02 -3.26
CA ALA A 31 -0.49 0.92 -4.34
C ALA A 31 -0.61 2.36 -3.85
N SER A 32 0.12 3.29 -4.46
CA SER A 32 -0.04 4.72 -4.17
C SER A 32 -1.32 5.23 -4.83
N VAL A 33 -2.18 5.90 -4.07
CA VAL A 33 -3.35 6.61 -4.62
C VAL A 33 -3.02 8.02 -5.13
N GLU A 34 -1.78 8.46 -4.89
CA GLU A 34 -1.26 9.74 -5.34
C GLU A 34 -0.77 9.67 -6.80
N LYS A 35 -0.18 10.75 -7.30
CA LYS A 35 0.39 10.80 -8.66
C LYS A 35 1.75 10.10 -8.76
N ASP A 36 2.45 9.97 -7.65
CA ASP A 36 3.80 9.42 -7.56
C ASP A 36 3.79 8.14 -6.71
N LEU A 37 4.76 7.26 -6.95
CA LEU A 37 4.94 6.05 -6.14
C LEU A 37 5.32 6.35 -4.70
N GLN A 38 6.02 7.47 -4.46
CA GLN A 38 6.36 7.91 -3.12
C GLN A 38 5.25 8.79 -2.55
N ILE A 39 4.80 8.47 -1.35
CA ILE A 39 3.86 9.29 -0.57
C ILE A 39 4.54 9.89 0.67
N ASP A 40 3.98 10.99 1.18
CA ASP A 40 4.31 11.54 2.48
C ASP A 40 3.27 11.03 3.50
N ALA A 41 3.64 9.98 4.24
CA ALA A 41 2.82 9.40 5.30
C ALA A 41 2.81 10.27 6.57
N SER A 42 2.00 9.89 7.56
CA SER A 42 1.99 10.56 8.85
C SER A 42 3.37 10.64 9.50
N TRP A 43 3.58 11.70 10.29
CA TRP A 43 4.84 12.00 11.02
C TRP A 43 6.08 12.19 10.14
N GLY A 44 5.91 12.59 8.88
CA GLY A 44 7.02 12.91 7.98
C GLY A 44 7.75 11.68 7.45
N MET A 45 7.16 10.50 7.59
CA MET A 45 7.69 9.26 7.03
C MET A 45 7.36 9.18 5.54
N LYS A 46 8.28 8.63 4.75
CA LYS A 46 8.08 8.43 3.31
C LYS A 46 7.92 6.95 3.03
N LEU A 47 6.84 6.60 2.32
CA LEU A 47 6.60 5.25 1.84
C LEU A 47 6.68 5.25 0.33
N VAL A 48 7.29 4.21 -0.23
CA VAL A 48 7.36 3.99 -1.68
C VAL A 48 6.51 2.77 -2.00
N ALA A 49 5.45 2.99 -2.77
CA ALA A 49 4.55 1.96 -3.26
C ALA A 49 5.20 1.13 -4.39
N ASP A 50 4.66 -0.07 -4.61
CA ASP A 50 5.07 -0.95 -5.70
C ASP A 50 4.49 -0.50 -7.05
N ALA A 51 3.29 0.09 -7.05
CA ALA A 51 2.56 0.55 -8.23
C ALA A 51 1.65 1.76 -7.93
N LEU A 52 1.12 2.40 -8.97
CA LEU A 52 0.04 3.39 -8.84
C LEU A 52 -1.32 2.68 -8.77
N ILE A 53 -2.29 3.26 -8.05
CA ILE A 53 -3.65 2.70 -7.94
C ILE A 53 -4.34 2.61 -9.31
N SER A 54 -4.02 3.54 -10.22
CA SER A 54 -4.51 3.55 -11.60
C SER A 54 -4.04 2.36 -12.42
N GLU A 55 -2.91 1.75 -12.06
CA GLU A 55 -2.37 0.55 -12.71
C GLU A 55 -3.00 -0.74 -12.14
N CYS A 56 -3.72 -0.62 -11.01
CA CYS A 56 -4.29 -1.74 -10.28
C CYS A 56 -5.78 -1.97 -10.58
N SER A 57 -6.46 -1.06 -11.29
CA SER A 57 -7.92 -1.07 -11.48
C SER A 57 -8.45 -2.29 -12.23
N ASP A 58 -7.65 -2.84 -13.15
CA ASP A 58 -8.03 -3.99 -13.97
C ASP A 58 -7.63 -5.34 -13.34
N ASN A 59 -6.93 -5.30 -12.20
CA ASN A 59 -6.48 -6.50 -11.49
C ASN A 59 -7.54 -6.97 -10.49
N THR A 60 -7.63 -8.29 -10.31
CA THR A 60 -8.46 -8.90 -9.27
C THR A 60 -7.59 -9.24 -8.06
N TYR A 61 -8.08 -8.92 -6.86
CA TYR A 61 -7.39 -9.21 -5.59
C TYR A 61 -8.32 -9.99 -4.66
N ASP A 62 -7.77 -10.95 -3.92
CA ASP A 62 -8.52 -11.72 -2.93
C ASP A 62 -8.93 -10.88 -1.70
N LEU A 63 -8.24 -9.77 -1.46
CA LEU A 63 -8.43 -8.84 -0.36
C LEU A 63 -7.92 -7.45 -0.72
N ILE A 64 -8.64 -6.41 -0.27
CA ILE A 64 -8.19 -5.02 -0.22
C ILE A 64 -8.15 -4.61 1.27
N SER A 65 -6.98 -4.20 1.76
CA SER A 65 -6.78 -3.84 3.18
C SER A 65 -6.41 -2.37 3.30
N LEU A 66 -7.19 -1.58 4.06
CA LEU A 66 -7.03 -0.14 4.18
C LEU A 66 -6.36 0.25 5.51
N PRO A 67 -5.17 0.87 5.49
CA PRO A 67 -4.56 1.54 6.64
C PRO A 67 -5.10 2.97 6.84
#